data_AF-A0AAE5XH73-F1
#
_entry.id   AF-A0AAE5XH73-F1
#
_cell.length_a   1.000
_cell.length_b   1.000
_cell.length_c   1.000
_cell.angle_alpha   90.00
_cell.angle_beta   90.00
_cell.angle_gamma   90.00
#
_symmetry.space_group_name_H-M   'P 1'
#
loop_
_entity.id
_entity.type
_entity.pdbx_description
1 polymer ?
#
loop_
_entity_poly.entity_id
_entity_poly.type
_entity_poly.pdbx_seq_one_letter_code
_entity_poly.pdbx_strand_id
1 'polypeptide(L)'
;MEQLIATVLRGMGFRARVSPKGPDRGIDVFASPDGLGLQEPRIKVEVKHRSGTIGAQILRSFIGALRPGDKGIFVSTGGFTREARYEADRANIPLTLVDIDILAELVVDYYEEFSLEGKALIPLIRIYWPAE
;
A
#
# COMPACT_ATOMS: atom_id res chain seq x y z
N MET A 1 3.42 9.43 -4.09
CA MET A 1 2.70 8.47 -3.23
C MET A 1 3.08 7.03 -3.55
N GLU A 2 2.91 6.55 -4.78
CA GLU A 2 3.22 5.16 -5.17
C GLU A 2 4.65 4.71 -4.79
N GLN A 3 5.65 5.57 -5.00
CA GLN A 3 7.02 5.28 -4.60
C GLN A 3 7.19 5.15 -3.08
N LEU A 4 6.47 5.93 -2.28
CA LEU A 4 6.51 5.81 -0.82
C LEU A 4 5.94 4.46 -0.38
N ILE A 5 4.83 4.03 -0.99
CA ILE A 5 4.24 2.71 -0.73
C ILE A 5 5.19 1.58 -1.12
N ALA A 6 5.83 1.68 -2.28
CA ALA A 6 6.85 0.72 -2.69
C ALA A 6 8.04 0.69 -1.70
N THR A 7 8.46 1.84 -1.19
CA THR A 7 9.51 1.95 -0.17
C THR A 7 9.09 1.28 1.14
N VAL A 8 7.88 1.53 1.64
CA VAL A 8 7.32 0.85 2.83
C VAL A 8 7.36 -0.67 2.64
N LEU A 9 6.84 -1.17 1.52
CA LEU A 9 6.83 -2.62 1.25
C LEU A 9 8.24 -3.21 1.16
N ARG A 10 9.23 -2.46 0.66
CA ARG A 10 10.64 -2.88 0.70
C ARG A 10 11.20 -2.91 2.11
N GLY A 11 10.86 -1.92 2.94
CA GLY A 11 11.21 -1.91 4.37
C GLY A 11 10.65 -3.12 5.11
N MET A 12 9.45 -3.57 4.73
CA MET A 12 8.83 -4.82 5.21
C MET A 12 9.49 -6.11 4.70
N GLY A 13 10.53 -6.02 3.86
CA GLY A 13 11.27 -7.17 3.31
C GLY A 13 10.76 -7.71 1.98
N PHE A 14 9.76 -7.08 1.35
CA PHE A 14 9.30 -7.48 0.02
C PHE A 14 10.15 -6.86 -1.09
N ARG A 15 10.20 -7.54 -2.24
CA ARG A 15 10.67 -6.92 -3.48
C ARG A 15 9.48 -6.23 -4.16
N ALA A 16 9.44 -4.90 -4.03
CA ALA A 16 8.36 -4.07 -4.55
C ALA A 16 8.80 -3.17 -5.73
N ARG A 17 7.92 -3.02 -6.72
CA ARG A 17 8.11 -2.13 -7.88
C ARG A 17 6.84 -1.34 -8.18
N VAL A 18 7.03 -0.07 -8.54
CA VAL A 18 5.95 0.76 -9.09
C VAL A 18 5.70 0.32 -10.54
N SER A 19 4.44 0.15 -10.90
CA SER A 19 4.04 -0.21 -12.25
C SER A 19 4.28 0.97 -13.20
N PRO A 20 4.69 0.72 -14.46
CA PRO A 20 4.77 1.78 -15.45
C PRO A 20 3.39 2.38 -15.71
N LYS A 21 3.34 3.65 -16.12
CA LYS A 21 2.09 4.27 -16.55
C LYS A 21 1.55 3.52 -17.77
N GLY A 22 0.39 2.90 -17.64
CA GLY A 22 -0.19 2.05 -18.68
C GLY A 22 -1.55 1.47 -18.28
N PRO A 23 -2.15 0.63 -19.14
CA PRO A 23 -3.45 -0.01 -18.91
C PRO A 23 -3.39 -1.14 -17.86
N ASP A 24 -2.65 -0.93 -16.78
CA ASP A 24 -2.33 -1.94 -15.75
C ASP A 24 -3.50 -2.16 -14.77
N ARG A 25 -4.74 -1.87 -15.22
CA ARG A 25 -6.01 -2.12 -14.52
C ARG A 25 -6.08 -1.57 -13.09
N GLY A 26 -5.35 -0.50 -12.78
CA GLY A 26 -5.31 0.10 -11.45
C GLY A 26 -4.33 -0.55 -10.48
N ILE A 27 -3.33 -1.31 -10.96
CA ILE A 27 -2.24 -1.79 -10.11
C ILE A 27 -1.07 -0.81 -10.19
N ASP A 28 -0.90 0.02 -9.17
CA ASP A 28 0.14 1.04 -9.10
C ASP A 28 1.45 0.49 -8.51
N VAL A 29 1.37 -0.49 -7.60
CA VAL A 29 2.54 -1.18 -7.02
C VAL A 29 2.32 -2.68 -7.01
N PHE A 30 3.37 -3.42 -7.35
CA PHE A 30 3.43 -4.87 -7.19
C PHE A 30 4.56 -5.24 -6.23
N ALA A 31 4.29 -6.18 -5.32
CA ALA A 31 5.28 -6.72 -4.40
C ALA A 31 5.13 -8.24 -4.21
N SER A 32 6.26 -8.91 -3.99
CA SER A 32 6.32 -10.34 -3.65
C SER A 32 7.66 -10.63 -2.95
N PRO A 33 7.82 -11.78 -2.27
CA PRO A 33 9.11 -12.11 -1.65
C PRO A 33 10.27 -12.15 -2.65
N ASP A 34 10.02 -12.69 -3.85
CA ASP A 34 11.02 -12.84 -4.91
C ASP A 34 11.06 -11.66 -5.90
N GLY A 35 10.03 -10.82 -5.93
CA GLY A 35 9.86 -9.69 -6.86
C GLY A 35 9.37 -10.12 -8.25
N LEU A 36 9.24 -11.43 -8.47
CA LEU A 36 8.85 -12.05 -9.73
C LEU A 36 7.39 -12.54 -9.68
N GLY A 37 6.85 -12.70 -8.47
CA GLY A 37 5.52 -13.22 -8.23
C GLY A 37 5.42 -14.73 -8.43
N LEU A 38 6.53 -15.46 -8.31
CA LEU A 38 6.53 -16.93 -8.29
C LEU A 38 6.28 -17.46 -6.88
N GLN A 39 6.55 -16.63 -5.87
CA GLN A 39 6.27 -16.93 -4.46
C GLN A 39 5.10 -16.10 -3.93
N GLU A 40 4.31 -16.71 -3.04
CA GLU A 40 3.28 -16.02 -2.28
C GLU A 40 3.87 -15.32 -1.04
N PRO A 41 3.28 -14.19 -0.59
CA PRO A 41 2.11 -13.53 -1.18
C PRO A 41 2.46 -12.66 -2.40
N ARG A 42 1.55 -12.63 -3.39
CA ARG A 42 1.59 -11.71 -4.53
C ARG A 42 0.75 -10.48 -4.21
N ILE A 43 1.38 -9.41 -3.74
CA ILE A 43 0.71 -8.20 -3.28
C ILE A 43 0.54 -7.24 -4.46
N LYS A 44 -0.69 -6.78 -4.67
CA LYS A 44 -1.06 -5.74 -5.62
C LYS A 44 -1.63 -4.55 -4.87
N VAL A 45 -1.22 -3.36 -5.26
CA VAL A 45 -1.63 -2.13 -4.58
C VAL A 45 -2.23 -1.14 -5.56
N GLU A 46 -3.37 -0.56 -5.20
CA GLU A 46 -3.91 0.64 -5.84
C GLU A 46 -3.82 1.82 -4.88
N VAL A 47 -3.42 2.98 -5.39
CA VAL A 47 -3.17 4.20 -4.63
C VAL A 47 -4.09 5.31 -5.11
N LYS A 48 -4.90 5.86 -4.21
CA LYS A 48 -5.75 7.04 -4.47
C LYS A 48 -5.41 8.17 -3.50
N HIS A 49 -4.55 9.08 -3.97
CA HIS A 49 -4.18 10.30 -3.26
C HIS A 49 -5.00 11.48 -3.79
N ARG A 50 -6.18 11.70 -3.21
CA ARG A 50 -7.08 12.83 -3.53
C ARG A 50 -7.94 13.17 -2.32
N SER A 51 -8.59 14.33 -2.35
CA SER A 51 -9.58 14.71 -1.35
C SER A 51 -10.84 13.84 -1.45
N GLY A 52 -11.45 13.58 -0.30
CA GLY A 52 -12.68 12.80 -0.18
C GLY A 52 -12.48 11.30 0.02
N THR A 53 -13.47 10.67 0.64
CA THR A 53 -13.45 9.24 0.99
C THR A 53 -13.70 8.35 -0.22
N ILE A 54 -13.04 7.18 -0.26
CA ILE A 54 -13.30 6.15 -1.27
C ILE A 54 -14.55 5.35 -0.92
N GLY A 55 -15.46 5.26 -1.88
CA GLY A 55 -16.67 4.45 -1.79
C GLY A 55 -16.52 3.05 -2.38
N ALA A 56 -17.51 2.20 -2.07
CA ALA A 56 -17.58 0.79 -2.47
C ALA A 56 -17.36 0.50 -3.97
N GLN A 57 -17.84 1.37 -4.87
CA GLN A 57 -17.77 1.11 -6.31
C GLN A 57 -16.33 1.03 -6.85
N ILE A 58 -15.45 1.92 -6.38
CA ILE A 58 -14.05 1.93 -6.80
C ILE A 58 -13.34 0.68 -6.27
N LEU A 59 -13.65 0.32 -5.02
CA LEU A 59 -13.05 -0.84 -4.39
C LEU A 59 -13.43 -2.15 -5.10
N ARG A 60 -14.68 -2.30 -5.54
CA ARG A 60 -15.11 -3.45 -6.35
C ARG A 60 -14.36 -3.56 -7.67
N SER A 61 -14.05 -2.43 -8.31
CA SER A 61 -13.23 -2.43 -9.53
C SER A 61 -11.85 -3.00 -9.28
N PHE A 62 -11.21 -2.60 -8.18
CA PHE A 62 -9.91 -3.12 -7.77
C PHE A 62 -9.96 -4.61 -7.43
N ILE A 63 -10.93 -5.02 -6.61
CA ILE A 63 -11.14 -6.43 -6.24
C ILE A 63 -11.31 -7.30 -7.50
N GLY A 64 -12.07 -6.82 -8.50
CA GLY A 64 -12.26 -7.52 -9.78
C GLY A 64 -10.99 -7.65 -10.63
N ALA A 65 -9.95 -6.85 -10.37
CA ALA A 65 -8.66 -6.95 -11.06
C ALA A 65 -7.69 -7.96 -10.40
N LEU A 66 -7.97 -8.38 -9.16
CA LEU A 66 -7.19 -9.38 -8.43
C LEU A 66 -7.48 -10.80 -8.95
N ARG A 67 -6.47 -11.66 -8.95
CA ARG A 67 -6.56 -13.08 -9.33
C ARG A 67 -6.42 -13.98 -8.11
N PRO A 68 -6.84 -15.26 -8.18
CA PRO A 68 -6.54 -16.23 -7.13
C PRO A 68 -5.05 -16.24 -6.77
N GLY A 69 -4.74 -16.24 -5.47
CA GLY A 69 -3.37 -16.16 -4.93
C GLY A 69 -2.83 -14.73 -4.76
N ASP A 70 -3.45 -13.71 -5.37
CA ASP A 70 -3.11 -12.33 -5.10
C ASP A 70 -3.60 -11.91 -3.69
N LYS A 71 -2.98 -10.86 -3.14
CA LYS A 71 -3.46 -10.11 -1.98
C LYS A 71 -3.55 -8.64 -2.39
N GLY A 72 -4.58 -7.95 -1.93
CA GLY A 72 -4.81 -6.54 -2.25
C GLY A 72 -4.42 -5.63 -1.10
N ILE A 73 -3.82 -4.49 -1.43
CA ILE A 73 -3.78 -3.31 -0.57
C ILE A 73 -4.45 -2.18 -1.33
N PHE A 74 -5.39 -1.47 -0.72
CA PHE A 74 -5.95 -0.26 -1.30
C PHE A 74 -5.58 0.92 -0.41
N VAL A 75 -4.84 1.88 -0.96
CA VAL A 75 -4.34 3.04 -0.21
C VAL A 75 -5.18 4.27 -0.54
N SER A 76 -5.70 4.95 0.48
CA SER A 76 -6.29 6.27 0.29
C SER A 76 -6.06 7.23 1.45
N THR A 77 -5.45 8.38 1.15
CA THR A 77 -5.24 9.44 2.15
C THR A 77 -6.51 10.22 2.50
N GLY A 78 -7.59 10.03 1.75
CA GLY A 78 -8.90 10.63 2.03
C GLY A 78 -9.81 9.73 2.87
N GLY A 79 -9.34 8.53 3.25
CA GLY A 79 -10.10 7.54 4.00
C GLY A 79 -11.13 6.77 3.17
N PHE A 80 -11.98 6.00 3.85
CA PHE A 80 -12.91 5.06 3.25
C PHE A 80 -14.31 5.22 3.86
N THR A 81 -15.35 5.11 3.03
CA THR A 81 -16.73 5.03 3.55
C THR A 81 -16.96 3.70 4.27
N ARG A 82 -17.99 3.63 5.12
CA ARG A 82 -18.38 2.39 5.80
C ARG A 82 -18.69 1.28 4.81
N GLU A 83 -19.32 1.61 3.69
CA GLU A 83 -19.66 0.67 2.62
C GLU A 83 -18.40 0.15 1.93
N ALA A 84 -17.36 0.98 1.76
CA ALA A 84 -16.08 0.52 1.23
C ALA A 84 -15.37 -0.44 2.20
N ARG A 85 -15.40 -0.15 3.51
CA ARG A 85 -14.87 -1.08 4.52
C ARG A 85 -15.61 -2.42 4.49
N TYR A 86 -16.94 -2.39 4.44
CA TYR A 86 -17.76 -3.60 4.30
C TYR A 86 -17.47 -4.39 3.02
N GLU A 87 -17.25 -3.72 1.89
CA GLU A 87 -16.84 -4.39 0.64
C GLU A 87 -15.45 -5.05 0.75
N ALA A 88 -14.50 -4.44 1.47
CA ALA A 88 -13.20 -5.05 1.71
C ALA A 88 -13.33 -6.32 2.55
N ASP A 89 -14.08 -6.26 3.65
CA ASP A 89 -14.22 -7.35 4.62
C ASP A 89 -14.88 -8.59 3.99
N ARG A 90 -15.80 -8.39 3.05
CA ARG A 90 -16.51 -9.49 2.36
C ARG A 90 -15.79 -9.99 1.10
N ALA A 91 -14.64 -9.43 0.74
CA ALA A 91 -13.95 -9.78 -0.49
C ALA A 91 -13.43 -11.22 -0.39
N ASN A 92 -13.63 -12.01 -1.45
CA ASN A 92 -13.11 -13.39 -1.52
C ASN A 92 -11.57 -13.44 -1.60
N ILE A 93 -10.94 -12.35 -2.01
CA ILE A 93 -9.49 -12.18 -2.04
C ILE A 93 -9.12 -11.23 -0.90
N PRO A 94 -8.19 -11.59 0.00
CA PRO A 94 -7.83 -10.74 1.13
C PRO A 94 -7.37 -9.36 0.66
N LEU A 95 -7.98 -8.34 1.25
CA LEU A 95 -7.80 -6.95 0.91
C LEU A 95 -7.64 -6.13 2.19
N THR A 96 -6.55 -5.37 2.29
CA THR A 96 -6.32 -4.43 3.39
C THR A 96 -6.53 -3.01 2.89
N LEU A 97 -7.30 -2.23 3.65
CA LEU A 97 -7.45 -0.79 3.43
C LEU A 97 -6.41 -0.04 4.25
N VAL A 98 -5.65 0.83 3.61
CA VAL A 98 -4.61 1.66 4.26
C VAL A 98 -5.00 3.11 4.08
N ASP A 99 -5.41 3.76 5.17
CA ASP A 99 -5.60 5.21 5.19
C ASP A 99 -4.32 5.93 5.61
N ILE A 100 -4.39 7.25 5.78
CA ILE A 100 -3.21 8.07 6.08
C ILE A 100 -2.59 7.72 7.44
N ASP A 101 -3.40 7.35 8.41
CA ASP A 101 -2.96 7.04 9.77
C ASP A 101 -2.18 5.72 9.77
N ILE A 102 -2.74 4.66 9.17
CA ILE A 102 -2.05 3.38 9.00
C ILE A 102 -0.78 3.56 8.15
N LEU A 103 -0.82 4.39 7.10
CA LEU A 103 0.37 4.67 6.31
C LEU A 103 1.46 5.36 7.13
N ALA A 104 1.10 6.30 7.99
CA ALA A 104 2.06 6.98 8.85
C ALA A 104 2.71 6.01 9.84
N GLU A 105 1.93 5.12 10.46
CA GLU A 105 2.43 4.05 11.33
C GLU A 105 3.43 3.15 10.57
N LEU A 106 3.05 2.64 9.41
CA LEU A 106 3.93 1.81 8.58
C LEU A 106 5.21 2.53 8.16
N VAL A 107 5.14 3.84 7.89
CA VAL A 107 6.34 4.62 7.57
C VAL A 107 7.26 4.71 8.78
N VAL A 108 6.73 4.94 9.98
CA VAL A 108 7.54 5.04 11.20
C VAL A 108 8.14 3.69 11.56
N ASP A 109 7.35 2.63 11.52
CA ASP A 109 7.76 1.27 11.91
C ASP A 109 8.92 0.73 11.05
N TYR A 110 8.92 1.06 9.76
CA TYR A 110 9.90 0.56 8.79
C TYR A 110 10.87 1.63 8.29
N TYR A 111 10.90 2.80 8.92
CA TYR A 111 11.68 3.94 8.40
C TYR A 111 13.17 3.63 8.29
N GLU A 112 13.69 2.80 9.19
CA GLU A 112 15.11 2.54 9.28
C GLU A 112 15.63 1.68 8.14
N GLU A 113 14.78 0.79 7.63
CA GLU A 113 14.99 -0.10 6.51
C GLU A 113 14.87 0.61 5.15
N PHE A 114 14.42 1.87 5.13
CA PHE A 114 14.29 2.63 3.89
C PHE A 114 15.66 2.91 3.27
N SER A 115 15.74 2.84 1.93
CA SER A 115 16.90 3.32 1.18
C SER A 115 17.05 4.84 1.33
N LEU A 116 18.21 5.39 0.93
CA LEU A 116 18.42 6.84 0.95
C LEU A 116 17.38 7.58 0.09
N GLU A 117 17.03 7.02 -1.07
CA GLU A 117 15.99 7.55 -1.94
C GLU A 117 14.62 7.48 -1.25
N GLY A 118 14.35 6.40 -0.52
CA GLY A 118 13.15 6.24 0.28
C GLY A 118 13.02 7.30 1.39
N LYS A 119 14.10 7.49 2.18
CA LYS A 119 14.18 8.51 3.23
C LYS A 119 14.07 9.94 2.65
N ALA A 120 14.54 10.17 1.43
CA ALA A 120 14.39 11.45 0.75
C ALA A 120 12.94 11.79 0.35
N LEU A 121 12.07 10.79 0.19
CA LEU A 121 10.63 11.02 -0.07
C LEU A 121 9.90 11.57 1.16
N ILE A 122 10.32 11.16 2.35
CA ILE A 122 9.77 11.60 3.63
C ILE A 122 10.88 11.69 4.69
N PRO A 123 11.61 12.81 4.76
CA PRO A 123 12.69 12.95 5.74
C PRO A 123 12.13 13.03 7.16
N LEU A 124 12.50 12.07 8.02
CA LEU A 124 12.19 12.09 9.44
C LEU A 124 13.44 12.45 10.24
N ILE A 125 13.21 13.20 11.33
CA ILE A 125 14.26 13.57 12.27
C ILE A 125 13.99 12.80 13.56
N ARG A 126 14.99 12.04 14.03
CA ARG A 126 14.92 11.41 15.35
C ARG A 126 15.22 12.47 16.41
N ILE A 127 14.27 12.65 17.32
CA ILE A 127 14.45 13.48 18.52
C ILE A 127 14.71 12.52 19.68
N TYR A 128 15.88 12.65 20.31
CA TYR A 128 16.21 11.92 21.53
C TYR A 128 15.81 12.77 22.73
N TRP A 129 14.99 12.21 23.61
CA TRP A 129 14.60 12.84 24.87
C TRP A 129 15.25 12.07 26.04
N PRO A 130 15.85 12.75 27.03
CA PRO A 130 16.38 12.08 28.21
C PRO A 130 15.28 11.28 28.92
N ALA A 131 15.57 10.01 29.26
CA ALA A 131 14.72 9.27 30.17
C ALA A 131 14.85 9.87 31.58
N GLU A 132 13.73 9.97 32.31
CA GLU A 132 13.70 10.40 33.72
C GLU A 132 14.46 9.43 34.64
#